data_AF-A0A1J1GM24-F1
#
_entry.id   AF-A0A1J1GM24-F1
#
_cell.length_a   1.000
_cell.length_b   1.000
_cell.length_c   1.000
_cell.angle_alpha   90.00
_cell.angle_beta   90.00
_cell.angle_gamma   90.00
#
_symmetry.space_group_name_H-M   'P 1'
#
loop_
_entity.id
_entity.type
_entity.pdbx_description
1 polymer ?
#
loop_
_entity_poly.entity_id
_entity_poly.type
_entity_poly.pdbx_seq_one_letter_code
_entity_poly.pdbx_strand_id
1 'polypeptide(L)'
;MNYINLSGYNIPKKIFDELNAFERHKLMMSLRLLEKEKNKSDNEQYLNDYDILKKKYNFIHDSTEKNSLLQNYYNSICNKYVICDLTKYKESKIGLRWRTEEEIISGKGHIICSSKKCNNTDLKTYEFLFEYIEGGEKKETKVNVRACMDCAYKLHYRKIKEYLKKKEKKKMKRKRRKKRYKKGDSSSECNSPSSAHNPKNSKLKKENLFYVKRKLEKFSLKTKEDKNDNNTYFHDLLF
;
A
#
# COMPACT_ATOMS: atom_id res chain seq x y z
N MET A 1 11.02 -52.01 -46.30
CA MET A 1 10.99 -52.71 -45.00
C MET A 1 9.77 -52.21 -44.24
N ASN A 2 8.88 -53.09 -43.76
CA ASN A 2 7.69 -52.67 -43.02
C ASN A 2 8.07 -52.26 -41.59
N TYR A 3 7.59 -51.09 -41.16
CA TYR A 3 7.74 -50.57 -39.80
C TYR A 3 6.38 -50.43 -39.14
N ILE A 4 6.34 -50.57 -37.81
CA ILE A 4 5.19 -50.25 -36.97
C ILE A 4 5.53 -48.96 -36.23
N ASN A 5 4.66 -47.96 -36.33
CA ASN A 5 4.80 -46.73 -35.55
C ASN A 5 4.07 -46.92 -34.22
N LEU A 6 4.80 -46.79 -33.12
CA LEU A 6 4.27 -46.81 -31.77
C LEU A 6 4.72 -45.55 -31.05
N SER A 7 3.79 -44.60 -30.85
CA SER A 7 4.07 -43.35 -30.14
C SER A 7 5.24 -42.53 -30.74
N GLY A 8 5.34 -42.49 -32.07
CA GLY A 8 6.41 -41.76 -32.76
C GLY A 8 7.74 -42.52 -32.86
N TYR A 9 7.84 -43.74 -32.32
CA TYR A 9 8.97 -44.63 -32.56
C TYR A 9 8.66 -45.63 -33.68
N ASN A 10 9.51 -45.68 -34.70
CA ASN A 10 9.40 -46.61 -35.82
C ASN A 10 10.18 -47.90 -35.52
N ILE A 11 9.49 -49.01 -35.31
CA ILE A 11 10.09 -50.32 -35.01
C ILE A 11 9.93 -51.23 -36.24
N PRO A 12 10.98 -51.92 -36.73
CA PRO A 12 10.83 -52.88 -37.81
C PRO A 12 9.82 -53.97 -37.45
N LYS A 13 8.83 -54.21 -38.33
CA LYS A 13 7.73 -55.15 -38.09
C LYS A 13 8.23 -56.57 -37.81
N LYS A 14 9.29 -57.02 -38.49
CA LYS A 14 9.92 -58.32 -38.26
C LYS A 14 10.38 -58.50 -36.82
N ILE A 15 11.06 -57.50 -36.27
CA ILE A 15 11.58 -57.52 -34.90
C ILE A 15 10.42 -57.52 -33.90
N PHE A 16 9.37 -56.74 -34.17
CA PHE A 16 8.20 -56.70 -33.29
C PHE A 16 7.42 -58.02 -33.27
N ASP A 17 7.28 -58.68 -34.42
CA ASP A 17 6.54 -59.94 -34.56
C ASP A 17 7.33 -61.14 -33.99
N GLU A 18 8.67 -61.07 -33.95
CA GLU A 18 9.55 -62.07 -33.33
C GLU A 18 9.53 -62.05 -31.78
N LEU A 19 9.06 -60.96 -31.16
CA LEU A 19 8.99 -60.85 -29.70
C LEU A 19 7.89 -61.73 -29.10
N ASN A 20 8.21 -62.37 -27.97
CA ASN A 20 7.23 -63.17 -27.25
C ASN A 20 6.09 -62.27 -26.71
N ALA A 21 4.90 -62.85 -26.47
CA ALA A 21 3.72 -62.11 -26.00
C ALA A 21 4.01 -61.26 -24.74
N PHE A 22 4.82 -61.80 -23.82
CA PHE A 22 5.24 -61.09 -22.62
C PHE A 22 6.15 -59.87 -22.92
N GLU A 23 7.08 -60.02 -23.86
CA GLU A 23 8.03 -58.97 -24.23
C GLU A 23 7.35 -57.84 -24.98
N ARG A 24 6.41 -58.18 -25.86
CA ARG A 24 5.54 -57.20 -26.53
C ARG A 24 4.75 -56.39 -25.49
N HIS A 25 4.14 -57.04 -24.51
CA HIS A 25 3.41 -56.36 -23.44
C HIS A 25 4.33 -55.42 -22.64
N LYS A 26 5.52 -55.87 -22.24
CA LYS A 26 6.50 -55.05 -21.52
C LYS A 26 6.90 -53.80 -22.31
N LEU A 27 7.18 -53.96 -23.61
CA LEU A 27 7.47 -52.85 -24.51
C LEU A 27 6.28 -51.88 -24.57
N MET A 28 5.06 -52.36 -24.75
CA MET A 28 3.86 -51.49 -24.80
C MET A 28 3.64 -50.71 -23.51
N MET A 29 3.83 -51.35 -22.35
CA MET A 29 3.69 -50.68 -21.06
C MET A 29 4.77 -49.62 -20.84
N SER A 30 6.02 -49.89 -21.26
CA SER A 30 7.09 -48.88 -21.20
C SER A 30 6.83 -47.67 -22.09
N LEU A 31 6.35 -47.86 -23.32
CA LEU A 31 6.03 -46.76 -24.23
C LEU A 31 4.90 -45.88 -23.67
N ARG A 32 3.87 -46.49 -23.05
CA ARG A 32 2.77 -45.76 -22.39
C ARG A 32 3.25 -44.92 -21.20
N LEU A 33 4.25 -45.39 -20.45
CA LEU A 33 4.84 -44.62 -19.36
C LEU A 33 5.59 -43.40 -19.90
N LEU A 34 6.38 -43.57 -20.96
CA LEU A 34 7.11 -42.49 -21.62
C LEU A 34 6.17 -41.44 -22.25
N GLU A 35 5.04 -41.85 -22.80
CA GLU A 35 3.99 -40.91 -23.27
C GLU A 35 3.43 -40.05 -22.15
N LYS A 36 3.16 -40.65 -20.98
CA LYS A 36 2.69 -39.91 -19.81
C LYS A 36 3.72 -38.91 -19.31
N GLU A 37 5.01 -39.22 -19.42
CA GLU A 37 6.10 -38.32 -19.05
C GLU A 37 6.25 -37.15 -20.03
N LYS A 38 6.20 -37.40 -21.34
CA LYS A 38 6.21 -36.32 -22.37
C LYS A 38 5.00 -35.38 -22.24
N ASN A 39 3.81 -35.93 -22.00
CA ASN A 39 2.61 -35.11 -21.82
C ASN A 39 2.66 -34.25 -20.54
N LYS A 40 3.47 -34.63 -19.55
CA LYS A 40 3.76 -33.81 -18.36
C LYS A 40 4.81 -32.73 -18.63
N SER A 41 5.79 -32.97 -19.50
CA SER A 41 6.84 -31.98 -19.82
C SER A 41 6.35 -30.85 -20.73
N ASP A 42 5.37 -31.13 -21.60
CA ASP A 42 4.99 -30.21 -22.67
C ASP A 42 3.86 -29.22 -22.27
N ASN A 43 3.24 -29.38 -21.09
CA ASN A 43 2.05 -28.60 -20.68
C ASN A 43 2.23 -27.62 -19.51
N GLU A 44 3.44 -27.37 -19.02
CA GLU A 44 3.66 -26.33 -18.01
C GLU A 44 4.82 -25.41 -18.40
N GLN A 45 4.54 -24.44 -19.29
CA GLN A 45 5.19 -23.15 -19.11
C GLN A 45 4.80 -22.68 -17.71
N TYR A 46 5.72 -22.82 -16.75
CA TYR A 46 5.56 -22.28 -15.40
C TYR A 46 5.22 -20.80 -15.49
N LEU A 47 3.92 -20.48 -15.46
CA LEU A 47 3.46 -19.14 -15.17
C LEU A 47 3.82 -18.93 -13.71
N ASN A 48 4.80 -18.06 -13.47
CA ASN A 48 5.17 -17.66 -12.12
C ASN A 48 3.89 -17.15 -11.42
N ASP A 49 3.71 -17.44 -10.13
CA ASP A 49 2.54 -17.00 -9.36
C ASP A 49 2.33 -15.48 -9.50
N TYR A 50 3.43 -14.73 -9.65
CA TYR A 50 3.41 -13.31 -9.99
C TYR A 50 2.68 -12.98 -11.30
N ASP A 51 2.90 -13.74 -12.38
CA ASP A 51 2.28 -13.51 -13.68
C ASP A 51 0.81 -13.93 -13.70
N ILE A 52 0.44 -14.95 -12.92
CA ILE A 52 -0.95 -15.36 -12.71
C ILE A 52 -1.69 -14.26 -11.94
N LEU A 53 -1.10 -13.77 -10.85
CA LEU A 53 -1.64 -12.67 -10.04
C LEU A 53 -1.75 -11.40 -10.87
N LYS A 54 -0.74 -11.04 -11.65
CA LYS A 54 -0.77 -9.85 -12.51
C LYS A 54 -1.88 -9.89 -13.56
N LYS A 55 -2.19 -11.07 -14.10
CA LYS A 55 -3.27 -11.25 -15.09
C LYS A 55 -4.67 -11.26 -14.47
N LYS A 56 -4.82 -11.78 -13.25
CA LYS A 56 -6.14 -11.96 -12.59
C LYS A 56 -6.48 -10.91 -11.53
N TYR A 57 -5.51 -10.10 -11.10
CA TYR A 57 -5.75 -9.08 -10.08
C TYR A 57 -6.53 -7.92 -10.68
N ASN A 58 -7.84 -7.91 -10.39
CA ASN A 58 -8.65 -6.71 -10.55
C ASN A 58 -8.60 -5.90 -9.25
N PHE A 59 -8.30 -4.61 -9.34
CA PHE A 59 -8.31 -3.71 -8.19
C PHE A 59 -9.73 -3.53 -7.60
N ILE A 60 -10.76 -3.67 -8.45
CA ILE A 60 -12.18 -3.66 -8.08
C ILE A 60 -12.79 -4.97 -8.58
N HIS A 61 -13.43 -5.73 -7.69
CA HIS A 61 -14.06 -7.00 -8.03
C HIS A 61 -15.55 -6.77 -8.34
N ASP A 62 -15.95 -6.91 -9.60
CA ASP A 62 -17.37 -6.91 -9.98
C ASP A 62 -17.95 -8.30 -9.68
N SER A 63 -18.44 -8.51 -8.46
CA SER A 63 -18.99 -9.80 -8.03
C SER A 63 -20.43 -9.98 -8.52
N THR A 64 -20.63 -10.82 -9.53
CA THR A 64 -21.95 -11.20 -10.08
C THR A 64 -22.65 -12.35 -9.32
N GLU A 65 -22.08 -12.85 -8.21
CA GLU A 65 -22.65 -13.98 -7.45
C GLU A 65 -23.29 -13.57 -6.11
N LYS A 66 -24.36 -14.28 -5.76
CA LYS A 66 -25.42 -13.87 -4.82
C LYS A 66 -25.24 -14.44 -3.40
N ASN A 67 -24.26 -13.95 -2.64
CA ASN A 67 -24.36 -13.97 -1.17
C ASN A 67 -24.48 -12.52 -0.68
N SER A 68 -25.58 -11.88 -1.07
CA SER A 68 -25.74 -10.43 -1.09
C SER A 68 -25.36 -9.74 0.23
N LEU A 69 -25.81 -10.20 1.39
CA LEU A 69 -25.59 -9.44 2.62
C LEU A 69 -24.13 -9.47 3.11
N LEU A 70 -23.56 -10.66 3.26
CA LEU A 70 -22.19 -10.83 3.76
C LEU A 70 -21.15 -10.35 2.75
N GLN A 71 -21.43 -10.54 1.46
CA GLN A 71 -20.56 -10.09 0.37
C GLN A 71 -20.64 -8.57 0.19
N ASN A 72 -21.83 -7.96 0.29
CA ASN A 72 -21.95 -6.50 0.32
C ASN A 72 -21.29 -5.91 1.56
N TYR A 73 -21.39 -6.58 2.72
CA TYR A 73 -20.70 -6.18 3.94
C TYR A 73 -19.18 -6.24 3.76
N TYR A 74 -18.66 -7.35 3.26
CA TYR A 74 -17.24 -7.53 2.99
C TYR A 74 -16.72 -6.50 1.99
N ASN A 75 -17.44 -6.28 0.89
CA ASN A 75 -17.13 -5.24 -0.11
C ASN A 75 -17.16 -3.83 0.50
N SER A 76 -18.11 -3.54 1.39
CA SER A 76 -18.24 -2.24 2.05
C SER A 76 -17.09 -1.92 3.00
N ILE A 77 -16.45 -2.94 3.60
CA ILE A 77 -15.36 -2.76 4.55
C ILE A 77 -14.00 -2.85 3.86
N CYS A 78 -13.80 -3.82 2.97
CA CYS A 78 -12.52 -4.08 2.33
C CYS A 78 -12.03 -2.88 1.53
N ASN A 79 -12.93 -2.23 0.78
CA ASN A 79 -12.60 -1.13 -0.13
C ASN A 79 -12.74 0.25 0.51
N LYS A 80 -12.91 0.33 1.84
CA LYS A 80 -13.12 1.61 2.54
C LYS A 80 -11.81 2.29 2.93
N TYR A 81 -10.85 1.52 3.44
CA TYR A 81 -9.59 2.05 3.98
C TYR A 81 -8.37 1.31 3.44
N VAL A 82 -7.29 2.07 3.26
CA VAL A 82 -6.03 1.61 2.65
C VAL A 82 -4.90 1.60 3.68
N ILE A 83 -3.98 0.64 3.56
CA ILE A 83 -2.73 0.58 4.34
C ILE A 83 -1.63 1.37 3.67
N CYS A 84 -0.86 2.08 4.48
CA CYS A 84 0.24 2.92 4.04
C CYS A 84 1.60 2.38 4.48
N ASP A 85 2.51 2.32 3.52
CA ASP A 85 3.93 2.17 3.77
C ASP A 85 4.61 3.53 3.80
N LEU A 86 5.11 3.90 4.98
CA LEU A 86 5.74 5.20 5.25
C LEU A 86 7.26 5.09 5.39
N THR A 87 7.87 3.99 4.98
CA THR A 87 9.34 3.80 5.14
C THR A 87 10.15 4.85 4.40
N LYS A 88 9.77 5.21 3.16
CA LYS A 88 10.48 6.18 2.29
C LYS A 88 9.84 7.57 2.26
N TYR A 89 9.11 7.96 3.31
CA TYR A 89 8.40 9.25 3.37
C TYR A 89 9.30 10.48 3.20
N LYS A 90 10.59 10.39 3.59
CA LYS A 90 11.58 11.48 3.40
C LYS A 90 11.84 11.78 1.93
N GLU A 91 11.77 10.77 1.07
CA GLU A 91 11.86 10.88 -0.39
C GLU A 91 10.52 11.27 -1.02
N SER A 92 9.48 11.53 -0.22
CA SER A 92 8.10 11.76 -0.67
C SER A 92 7.48 10.58 -1.43
N LYS A 93 8.02 9.37 -1.26
CA LYS A 93 7.46 8.13 -1.80
C LYS A 93 6.60 7.47 -0.73
N ILE A 94 5.34 7.22 -1.05
CA ILE A 94 4.36 6.58 -0.16
C ILE A 94 3.80 5.39 -0.91
N GLY A 95 3.82 4.22 -0.28
CA GLY A 95 3.17 3.03 -0.81
C GLY A 95 1.76 2.92 -0.24
N LEU A 96 0.77 2.65 -1.10
CA LEU A 96 -0.61 2.42 -0.71
C LEU A 96 -1.03 1.04 -1.21
N ARG A 97 -1.76 0.30 -0.38
CA ARG A 97 -2.38 -0.97 -0.76
C ARG A 97 -3.68 -1.20 0.01
N TRP A 98 -4.60 -1.95 -0.57
CA TRP A 98 -5.78 -2.43 0.16
C TRP A 98 -5.37 -3.31 1.35
N ARG A 99 -6.26 -3.39 2.33
CA ARG A 99 -6.10 -4.22 3.53
C ARG A 99 -6.20 -5.69 3.16
N THR A 100 -5.46 -6.53 3.87
CA THR A 100 -5.66 -7.98 3.83
C THR A 100 -6.74 -8.38 4.83
N GLU A 101 -7.29 -9.58 4.69
CA GLU A 101 -8.31 -10.11 5.59
C GLU A 101 -7.86 -10.10 7.06
N GLU A 102 -6.63 -10.58 7.32
CA GLU A 102 -6.02 -10.57 8.65
C GLU A 102 -5.96 -9.15 9.26
N GLU A 103 -5.67 -8.14 8.45
CA GLU A 103 -5.62 -6.74 8.90
C GLU A 103 -7.02 -6.16 9.15
N ILE A 104 -8.03 -6.65 8.44
CA ILE A 104 -9.43 -6.25 8.67
C ILE A 104 -9.90 -6.83 10.00
N ILE A 105 -9.63 -8.11 10.24
CA ILE A 105 -9.94 -8.80 11.51
C ILE A 105 -9.20 -8.12 12.68
N SER A 106 -7.93 -7.74 12.48
CA SER A 106 -7.16 -7.03 13.49
C SER A 106 -7.57 -5.55 13.66
N GLY A 107 -8.53 -5.04 12.89
CA GLY A 107 -8.95 -3.64 12.92
C GLY A 107 -7.93 -2.63 12.39
N LYS A 108 -6.90 -3.06 11.64
CA LYS A 108 -5.85 -2.19 11.09
C LYS A 108 -6.39 -1.32 9.96
N GLY A 109 -5.98 -0.06 9.96
CA GLY A 109 -6.51 0.98 9.06
C GLY A 109 -7.94 1.45 9.37
N HIS A 110 -8.64 0.81 10.32
CA HIS A 110 -9.91 1.28 10.85
C HIS A 110 -9.73 1.78 12.28
N ILE A 111 -9.58 0.89 13.26
CA ILE A 111 -9.42 1.22 14.68
C ILE A 111 -7.94 1.52 14.98
N ILE A 112 -7.04 0.79 14.32
CA ILE A 112 -5.59 0.94 14.46
C ILE A 112 -5.03 1.69 13.25
N CYS A 113 -3.97 2.47 13.44
CA CYS A 113 -3.35 3.27 12.39
C CYS A 113 -3.07 2.47 11.11
N SER A 114 -3.34 3.09 9.96
CA SER A 114 -3.11 2.49 8.64
C SER A 114 -1.63 2.26 8.31
N SER A 115 -0.68 2.70 9.15
CA SER A 115 0.73 2.51 8.85
C SER A 115 1.18 1.11 9.25
N LYS A 116 1.90 0.42 8.37
CA LYS A 116 2.37 -0.96 8.62
C LYS A 116 3.04 -1.16 9.99
N LYS A 117 3.83 -0.18 10.44
CA LYS A 117 4.66 -0.24 11.67
C LYS A 117 4.06 0.52 12.87
N CYS A 118 2.82 1.00 12.79
CA CYS A 118 2.22 1.82 13.84
C CYS A 118 0.95 1.16 14.38
N ASN A 119 0.85 1.10 15.71
CA ASN A 119 -0.27 0.50 16.42
C ASN A 119 -1.08 1.53 17.22
N ASN A 120 -0.98 2.81 16.88
CA ASN A 120 -1.70 3.87 17.60
C ASN A 120 -3.19 3.89 17.19
N THR A 121 -4.07 4.27 18.12
CA THR A 121 -5.54 4.28 17.99
C THR A 121 -6.14 5.68 17.84
N ASP A 122 -5.37 6.73 18.14
CA ASP A 122 -5.79 8.12 17.92
C ASP A 122 -5.71 8.49 16.43
N LEU A 123 -6.79 8.29 15.67
CA LEU A 123 -6.78 8.38 14.21
C LEU A 123 -7.65 9.51 13.65
N LYS A 124 -7.19 10.04 12.51
CA LYS A 124 -7.96 10.96 11.66
C LYS A 124 -8.02 10.42 10.24
N THR A 125 -9.10 10.73 9.54
CA THR A 125 -9.33 10.27 8.17
C THR A 125 -8.82 11.30 7.15
N TYR A 126 -8.01 10.81 6.21
CA TYR A 126 -7.40 11.59 5.14
C TYR A 126 -7.75 10.98 3.79
N GLU A 127 -8.10 11.82 2.84
CA GLU A 127 -8.41 11.42 1.46
C GLU A 127 -7.18 11.65 0.58
N PHE A 128 -6.84 10.65 -0.23
CA PHE A 128 -5.72 10.68 -1.17
C PHE A 128 -6.19 10.33 -2.57
N LEU A 129 -5.64 11.03 -3.56
CA LEU A 129 -5.73 10.62 -4.95
C LEU A 129 -4.60 9.63 -5.22
N PHE A 130 -4.96 8.41 -5.62
CA PHE A 130 -4.05 7.34 -5.95
C PHE A 130 -4.07 7.10 -7.46
N GLU A 131 -2.93 7.33 -8.10
CA GLU A 131 -2.70 7.06 -9.52
C GLU A 131 -1.99 5.70 -9.66
N TYR A 132 -2.51 4.83 -10.52
CA TYR A 132 -1.96 3.51 -10.80
C TYR A 132 -2.02 3.19 -12.29
N ILE A 133 -1.24 2.20 -12.73
CA ILE A 133 -1.22 1.74 -14.11
C ILE A 133 -1.80 0.33 -14.14
N GLU A 134 -2.85 0.13 -14.93
CA GLU A 134 -3.51 -1.15 -15.13
C GLU A 134 -3.66 -1.38 -16.63
N GLY A 135 -3.16 -2.52 -17.14
CA GLY A 135 -3.20 -2.82 -18.58
C GLY A 135 -2.42 -1.84 -19.48
N GLY A 136 -1.50 -1.04 -18.91
CA GLY A 136 -0.78 0.01 -19.64
C GLY A 136 -1.48 1.38 -19.64
N GLU A 137 -2.69 1.47 -19.10
CA GLU A 137 -3.42 2.72 -18.96
C GLU A 137 -3.26 3.30 -17.55
N LYS A 138 -3.11 4.62 -17.46
CA LYS A 138 -3.08 5.35 -16.19
C LYS A 138 -4.51 5.57 -15.69
N LYS A 139 -4.79 5.10 -14.49
CA LYS A 139 -6.07 5.27 -13.80
C LYS A 139 -5.84 6.00 -12.49
N GLU A 140 -6.86 6.73 -12.05
CA GLU A 140 -6.85 7.45 -10.77
C GLU A 140 -8.04 7.02 -9.91
N THR A 141 -7.85 6.91 -8.61
CA THR A 141 -8.91 6.57 -7.66
C THR A 141 -8.70 7.32 -6.36
N LYS A 142 -9.79 7.78 -5.74
CA LYS A 142 -9.73 8.40 -4.42
C LYS A 142 -9.83 7.34 -3.34
N VAL A 143 -8.89 7.36 -2.40
CA VAL A 143 -8.79 6.39 -1.32
C VAL A 143 -8.74 7.08 0.03
N ASN A 144 -9.32 6.44 1.05
CA ASN A 144 -9.32 6.95 2.41
C ASN A 144 -8.28 6.23 3.27
N VAL A 145 -7.59 7.00 4.11
CA VAL A 145 -6.54 6.51 5.01
C VAL A 145 -6.80 7.04 6.42
N ARG A 146 -6.88 6.16 7.42
CA ARG A 146 -6.92 6.57 8.83
C ARG A 146 -5.52 6.56 9.44
N ALA A 147 -5.03 7.70 9.88
CA ALA A 147 -3.68 7.82 10.41
C ALA A 147 -3.61 8.66 11.68
N CYS A 148 -2.67 8.30 12.57
CA CYS A 148 -2.36 9.09 13.76
C CYS A 148 -1.58 10.36 13.39
N MET A 149 -1.44 11.31 14.33
CA MET A 149 -0.79 12.60 14.08
C MET A 149 0.63 12.47 13.52
N ASP A 150 1.41 11.51 14.02
CA ASP A 150 2.79 11.27 13.56
C ASP A 150 2.83 10.68 12.15
N CYS A 151 1.95 9.71 11.87
CA CYS A 151 1.84 9.12 10.54
C CYS A 151 1.27 10.12 9.53
N ALA A 152 0.33 10.97 9.94
CA ALA A 152 -0.20 12.06 9.13
C ALA A 152 0.87 13.11 8.78
N TYR A 153 1.78 13.42 9.70
CA TYR A 153 2.95 14.25 9.41
C TYR A 153 3.85 13.61 8.34
N LYS A 154 4.09 12.30 8.43
CA LYS A 154 4.89 11.55 7.44
C LYS A 154 4.18 11.51 6.08
N LEU A 155 2.87 11.27 6.06
CA LEU A 155 2.04 11.27 4.84
C LEU A 155 2.08 12.63 4.12
N HIS A 156 2.03 13.74 4.86
CA HIS A 156 2.05 15.09 4.28
C HIS A 156 3.41 15.79 4.40
N TYR A 157 4.50 15.02 4.51
CA TYR A 157 5.84 15.53 4.83
C TYR A 157 6.28 16.68 3.91
N ARG A 158 6.14 16.52 2.59
CA ARG A 158 6.52 17.55 1.60
C ARG A 158 5.73 18.84 1.78
N LYS A 159 4.39 18.76 1.82
CA LYS A 159 3.47 19.91 1.98
C LYS A 159 3.69 20.66 3.30
N ILE A 160 4.07 19.94 4.36
CA ILE A 160 4.34 20.51 5.68
C ILE A 160 5.73 21.15 5.71
N LYS A 161 6.77 20.48 5.19
CA LYS A 161 8.14 21.02 5.11
C LYS A 161 8.21 22.30 4.30
N GLU A 162 7.54 22.34 3.15
CA GLU A 162 7.44 23.56 2.33
C GLU A 162 6.75 24.70 3.07
N TYR A 163 5.71 24.40 3.86
CA TYR A 163 4.99 25.39 4.66
C TYR A 163 5.85 25.98 5.77
N LEU A 164 6.59 25.14 6.50
CA LEU A 164 7.51 25.58 7.55
C LEU A 164 8.62 26.47 6.96
N LYS A 165 9.24 26.06 5.84
CA LYS A 165 10.24 26.88 5.13
C LYS A 165 9.69 28.25 4.70
N LYS A 166 8.49 28.31 4.11
CA LYS A 166 7.84 29.58 3.71
C LYS A 166 7.61 30.49 4.92
N LYS A 167 7.25 29.91 6.06
CA LYS A 167 6.97 30.65 7.30
C LYS A 167 8.23 31.21 7.95
N GLU A 168 9.31 30.44 8.01
CA GLU A 168 10.60 30.91 8.51
C GLU A 168 11.13 32.09 7.68
N LYS A 169 11.05 32.00 6.35
CA LYS A 169 11.37 33.12 5.45
C LYS A 169 10.56 34.38 5.78
N LYS A 170 9.25 34.25 6.05
CA LYS A 170 8.39 35.38 6.47
C LYS A 170 8.78 35.93 7.85
N LYS A 171 9.11 35.08 8.83
CA LYS A 171 9.58 35.49 10.18
C LYS A 171 10.90 36.26 10.08
N MET A 172 11.83 35.80 9.24
CA MET A 172 13.10 36.48 8.97
C MET A 172 12.91 37.83 8.27
N LYS A 173 12.05 37.92 7.26
CA LYS A 173 11.71 39.21 6.60
C LYS A 173 11.11 40.21 7.60
N ARG A 174 10.19 39.78 8.48
CA ARG A 174 9.62 40.61 9.55
C ARG A 174 10.68 41.10 10.54
N LYS A 175 11.59 40.22 10.99
CA LYS A 175 12.71 40.61 11.87
C LYS A 175 13.64 41.63 11.21
N ARG A 176 13.97 41.46 9.92
CA ARG A 176 14.77 42.43 9.14
C ARG A 176 14.09 43.79 9.05
N ARG A 177 12.77 43.84 8.77
CA ARG A 177 11.99 45.09 8.77
C ARG A 177 12.00 45.79 10.13
N LYS A 178 11.78 45.05 11.23
CA LYS A 178 11.84 45.62 12.60
C LYS A 178 13.22 46.18 12.95
N LYS A 179 14.30 45.53 12.51
CA LYS A 179 15.68 46.03 12.70
C LYS A 179 15.95 47.31 11.90
N ARG A 180 15.40 47.46 10.69
CA ARG A 180 15.52 48.71 9.90
C ARG A 180 14.77 49.87 10.56
N TYR A 181 13.57 49.61 11.07
CA TYR A 181 12.76 50.62 11.75
C TYR A 181 13.44 51.15 13.03
N LYS A 182 14.04 50.25 13.83
CA LYS A 182 14.81 50.63 15.03
C LYS A 182 16.14 51.36 14.75
N LYS A 183 16.63 51.37 13.50
CA LYS A 183 17.89 52.02 13.13
C LYS A 183 17.70 53.47 12.64
N GLY A 184 16.44 53.88 12.41
CA GLY A 184 16.10 55.25 12.04
C GLY A 184 15.69 56.14 13.21
N ASP A 185 15.69 55.59 14.44
CA ASP A 185 15.12 56.25 15.61
C ASP A 185 15.91 55.83 16.87
N SER A 186 17.11 56.41 17.05
CA SER A 186 17.75 56.66 18.36
C SER A 186 19.23 57.06 18.20
N SER A 187 19.51 58.31 18.57
CA SER A 187 20.75 58.76 19.21
C SER A 187 20.93 58.09 20.59
N SER A 188 22.20 57.90 20.98
CA SER A 188 22.77 57.63 22.32
C SER A 188 22.55 56.26 23.03
N GLU A 189 23.68 55.53 23.18
CA GLU A 189 24.28 54.78 24.33
C GLU A 189 23.38 53.94 25.29
N CYS A 190 23.75 52.77 25.87
CA CYS A 190 24.99 52.01 26.04
C CYS A 190 24.70 50.50 26.38
N ASN A 191 25.78 49.73 26.56
CA ASN A 191 25.97 48.26 26.71
C ASN A 191 25.10 47.52 27.78
N SER A 192 24.78 46.21 27.66
CA SER A 192 25.70 45.09 27.91
C SER A 192 25.12 43.71 27.52
N PRO A 193 25.94 42.68 27.20
CA PRO A 193 25.47 41.34 26.85
C PRO A 193 25.43 40.40 28.07
N SER A 194 24.25 40.07 28.58
CA SER A 194 24.09 39.01 29.59
C SER A 194 23.59 37.70 28.99
N SER A 195 24.33 36.64 29.33
CA SER A 195 24.12 35.23 29.03
C SER A 195 22.66 34.79 29.25
N ALA A 196 21.98 34.38 28.18
CA ALA A 196 20.65 33.79 28.26
C ALA A 196 20.73 32.30 27.92
N HIS A 197 20.75 31.46 28.97
CA HIS A 197 20.41 30.04 28.94
C HIS A 197 19.26 29.78 27.98
N ASN A 198 19.38 28.72 27.16
CA ASN A 198 18.72 28.52 25.87
C ASN A 198 17.30 27.88 25.98
N PRO A 199 16.18 28.63 26.16
CA PRO A 199 14.82 28.09 26.28
C PRO A 199 14.10 28.19 24.92
N LYS A 200 14.82 28.68 23.89
CA LYS A 200 14.28 29.02 22.57
C LYS A 200 13.99 27.75 21.76
N ASN A 201 14.74 26.68 22.01
CA ASN A 201 14.63 25.44 21.24
C ASN A 201 13.36 24.65 21.57
N SER A 202 12.90 24.66 22.83
CA SER A 202 11.65 24.01 23.26
C SER A 202 10.41 24.79 22.81
N LYS A 203 10.43 26.14 22.89
CA LYS A 203 9.37 27.00 22.34
C LYS A 203 9.24 26.87 20.83
N LEU A 204 10.34 26.79 20.07
CA LEU A 204 10.30 26.61 18.62
C LEU A 204 9.71 25.25 18.22
N LYS A 205 10.05 24.17 18.96
CA LYS A 205 9.48 22.84 18.75
C LYS A 205 7.98 22.80 19.03
N LYS A 206 7.52 23.41 20.13
CA LYS A 206 6.08 23.52 20.48
C LYS A 206 5.30 24.39 19.48
N GLU A 207 5.86 25.53 19.05
CA GLU A 207 5.27 26.38 18.00
C GLU A 207 5.14 25.61 16.68
N ASN A 208 6.19 24.91 16.25
CA ASN A 208 6.17 24.13 15.02
C ASN A 208 5.14 22.99 15.08
N LEU A 209 5.03 22.29 16.22
CA LEU A 209 4.04 21.24 16.43
C LEU A 209 2.60 21.76 16.34
N PHE A 210 2.31 22.92 16.94
CA PHE A 210 1.00 23.57 16.84
C PHE A 210 0.61 23.87 15.38
N TYR A 211 1.55 24.39 14.58
CA TYR A 211 1.27 24.69 13.17
C TYR A 211 1.11 23.45 12.30
N VAL A 212 1.84 22.39 12.62
CA VAL A 212 1.68 21.08 11.99
C VAL A 212 0.28 20.54 12.30
N LYS A 213 -0.12 20.49 13.57
CA LYS A 213 -1.44 20.00 14.01
C LYS A 213 -2.58 20.76 13.32
N ARG A 214 -2.53 22.10 13.34
CA ARG A 214 -3.53 22.95 12.69
C ARG A 214 -3.58 22.74 11.17
N LYS A 215 -2.46 22.37 10.54
CA LYS A 215 -2.42 22.12 9.09
C LYS A 215 -2.92 20.72 8.74
N LEU A 216 -2.61 19.73 9.56
CA LEU A 216 -3.15 18.37 9.45
C LEU A 216 -4.66 18.36 9.65
N GLU A 217 -5.19 19.15 10.58
CA GLU A 217 -6.63 19.32 10.78
C GLU A 217 -7.36 19.93 9.58
N LYS A 218 -6.65 20.66 8.71
CA LYS A 218 -7.22 21.15 7.45
C LYS A 218 -7.21 20.10 6.34
N PHE A 219 -6.31 19.13 6.42
CA PHE A 219 -6.25 18.02 5.47
C PHE A 219 -7.17 16.87 5.88
N SER A 220 -7.46 16.74 7.17
CA SER A 220 -8.43 15.79 7.69
C SER A 220 -9.82 16.16 7.16
N LEU A 221 -10.56 15.15 6.67
CA LEU A 221 -11.99 15.30 6.49
C LEU A 221 -12.62 15.55 7.86
N LYS A 222 -13.47 16.59 7.96
CA LYS A 222 -14.29 16.87 9.15
C LYS A 222 -15.74 16.44 8.97
N THR A 223 -16.10 15.98 7.78
CA THR A 223 -17.47 15.68 7.39
C THR A 223 -17.70 14.18 7.43
N LYS A 224 -18.62 13.75 8.33
CA LYS A 224 -19.20 12.40 8.50
C LYS A 224 -18.46 11.41 9.42
N GLU A 225 -17.89 11.86 10.54
CA GLU A 225 -17.56 10.92 11.63
C GLU A 225 -18.86 10.48 12.34
N ASP A 226 -19.82 11.38 12.54
CA ASP A 226 -21.14 11.15 13.18
C ASP A 226 -22.08 10.13 12.48
N LYS A 227 -21.68 9.56 11.34
CA LYS A 227 -22.45 8.50 10.64
C LYS A 227 -21.76 7.14 10.64
N ASN A 228 -20.48 7.07 11.03
CA ASN A 228 -19.70 5.84 11.02
C ASN A 228 -19.74 5.08 12.36
N ASP A 229 -20.32 5.66 13.41
CA ASP A 229 -20.52 4.99 14.70
C ASP A 229 -21.42 3.75 14.59
N ASN A 230 -22.20 3.64 13.51
CA ASN A 230 -22.98 2.44 13.20
C ASN A 230 -22.11 1.24 12.75
N ASN A 231 -20.83 1.46 12.42
CA ASN A 231 -19.89 0.40 12.04
C ASN A 231 -18.90 0.02 13.17
N THR A 232 -18.95 0.70 14.32
CA THR A 232 -18.19 0.32 15.52
C THR A 232 -18.87 -0.79 16.32
N TYR A 233 -20.17 -1.01 16.13
CA TYR A 233 -20.97 -1.97 16.91
C TYR A 233 -20.80 -3.45 16.51
N PHE A 234 -20.12 -3.76 15.40
CA PHE A 234 -20.05 -5.15 14.90
C PHE A 234 -18.86 -5.96 15.43
N HIS A 235 -17.86 -5.31 16.05
CA HIS A 235 -16.77 -6.04 16.70
C HIS A 235 -17.25 -6.80 17.95
N ASP A 236 -18.38 -6.36 18.53
CA ASP A 236 -19.06 -6.99 19.66
C ASP A 236 -20.00 -8.13 19.25
N LEU A 237 -20.15 -8.42 17.95
CA LEU A 237 -20.97 -9.51 17.41
C LEU A 237 -20.15 -10.73 16.96
N LEU A 238 -18.83 -10.67 17.13
CA LEU A 238 -17.90 -11.75 16.79
C LEU A 238 -17.27 -12.44 18.02
N PHE A 239 -17.79 -12.13 19.22
CA PHE A 239 -17.48 -12.85 20.46
C PHE A 239 -18.76 -13.17 21.22
#